data_AF-A0A4S2EE86-F1
#
_entry.id   AF-A0A4S2EE86-F1
#
_cell.length_a   1.000
_cell.length_b   1.000
_cell.length_c   1.000
_cell.angle_alpha   90.00
_cell.angle_beta   90.00
_cell.angle_gamma   90.00
#
_symmetry.space_group_name_H-M   'P 1'
#
loop_
_entity.id
_entity.type
_entity.pdbx_description
1 polymer ?
#
loop_
_entity_poly.entity_id
_entity_poly.type
_entity_poly.pdbx_seq_one_letter_code
_entity_poly.pdbx_strand_id
1 'polypeptide(L)'
;MNNFTFSTPRICDCGGDLSKQWYIYFRAKDESTGDTKQFRYKLGINRFKKKRERQEAAKAALATVISMLEDEGWNPFEQKCETERRNLLVSLEDMLNIKSCSLRKRSVEIYRNALKFFGIWCKDMGYDTFEPSGFTKIHALEYVDYLKMKRNFSGKTCNNTVSYLKTLFFMLVEREQIATNPFCAVKKSKEEKGKNVAFTSREAELVMAYMRAHDIRLYYATQFVRYAFIRRTELMYLKVGCVDLRNHTITIPSHVSKTGTQDSITIPKSLESIIMEMGLDKANPDFYIFGKDMETCAKRISRVAYFSDRHRDVISALNLRKELIFYGWKHTGCVELYNIVRDPYVVCRQCRHSDIKMTMRYLRSLGLGINEAVREW
;
A
#
# COMPACT_ATOMS: atom_id res chain seq x y z
N MET A 1 -15.43 -29.92 39.96
CA MET A 1 -14.10 -29.47 40.41
C MET A 1 -13.37 -29.00 39.17
N ASN A 2 -12.97 -27.72 39.11
CA ASN A 2 -12.24 -27.18 37.97
C ASN A 2 -10.90 -27.90 37.83
N ASN A 3 -10.64 -28.55 36.69
CA ASN A 3 -9.42 -29.32 36.43
C ASN A 3 -8.19 -28.43 36.11
N PHE A 4 -8.18 -27.18 36.56
CA PHE A 4 -7.09 -26.25 36.28
C PHE A 4 -6.92 -25.23 37.43
N THR A 5 -5.68 -24.79 37.63
CA THR A 5 -5.33 -23.68 38.52
C THR A 5 -4.89 -22.47 37.72
N PHE A 6 -5.15 -21.25 38.21
CA PHE A 6 -4.79 -20.02 37.51
C PHE A 6 -4.20 -18.94 38.41
N SER A 7 -3.31 -18.12 37.84
CA SER A 7 -2.77 -16.92 38.50
C SER A 7 -3.77 -15.76 38.44
N THR A 8 -3.73 -14.85 39.41
CA THR A 8 -4.55 -13.63 39.41
C THR A 8 -4.49 -12.89 38.06
N PRO A 9 -5.64 -12.70 37.37
CA PRO A 9 -5.69 -11.97 36.12
C PRO A 9 -5.21 -10.52 36.25
N ARG A 10 -4.49 -10.02 35.24
CA ARG A 10 -3.92 -8.67 35.23
C ARG A 10 -4.17 -7.96 33.90
N ILE A 11 -4.31 -6.63 33.97
CA ILE A 11 -4.40 -5.77 32.79
C ILE A 11 -2.99 -5.51 32.26
N CYS A 12 -2.78 -5.73 30.96
CA CYS A 12 -1.62 -5.22 30.23
C CYS A 12 -2.05 -4.00 29.42
N ASP A 13 -1.74 -2.80 29.92
CA ASP A 13 -2.09 -1.52 29.29
C ASP A 13 -0.94 -0.92 28.45
N CYS A 14 0.17 -1.65 28.32
CA CYS A 14 1.37 -1.22 27.59
C CYS A 14 1.87 0.19 27.98
N GLY A 15 1.70 0.61 29.24
CA GLY A 15 2.10 1.95 29.70
C GLY A 15 1.13 3.06 29.27
N GLY A 16 -0.13 2.71 28.97
CA GLY A 16 -1.13 3.66 28.50
C GLY A 16 -1.07 3.96 27.00
N ASP A 17 -0.24 3.23 26.25
CA ASP A 17 -0.03 3.41 24.81
C ASP A 17 -1.24 2.90 24.02
N LEU A 18 -1.97 3.81 23.38
CA LEU A 18 -3.17 3.50 22.60
C LEU A 18 -2.87 2.87 21.23
N SER A 19 -1.64 2.98 20.75
CA SER A 19 -1.19 2.33 19.51
C SER A 19 -0.95 0.82 19.68
N LYS A 20 -0.80 0.37 20.94
CA LYS A 20 -0.61 -1.02 21.31
C LYS A 20 -1.92 -1.66 21.76
N GLN A 21 -1.99 -2.97 21.62
CA GLN A 21 -3.18 -3.74 22.01
C GLN A 21 -3.15 -4.02 23.51
N TRP A 22 -4.17 -3.55 24.22
CA TRP A 22 -4.40 -3.86 25.63
C TRP A 22 -5.15 -5.17 25.74
N TYR A 23 -4.86 -5.94 26.78
CA TYR A 23 -5.48 -7.24 27.03
C TYR A 23 -5.37 -7.61 28.51
N ILE A 24 -6.29 -8.46 28.97
CA ILE A 24 -6.20 -9.15 30.25
C ILE A 24 -5.36 -10.41 30.04
N TYR A 25 -4.46 -10.72 30.96
CA TYR A 25 -3.67 -11.94 30.90
C TYR A 25 -3.61 -12.65 32.25
N PHE A 26 -3.49 -13.96 32.18
CA PHE A 26 -3.21 -14.84 33.30
C PHE A 26 -2.48 -16.08 32.80
N ARG A 27 -1.83 -16.80 33.70
CA ARG A 27 -1.31 -18.15 33.44
C ARG A 27 -2.28 -19.14 34.08
N ALA A 28 -2.63 -20.19 33.35
CA ALA A 28 -3.33 -21.33 33.92
C ALA A 28 -2.50 -22.60 33.70
N LYS A 29 -2.64 -23.55 34.63
CA LYS A 29 -2.06 -24.87 34.60
C LYS A 29 -3.20 -25.88 34.59
N ASP A 30 -3.23 -26.71 33.57
CA ASP A 30 -4.14 -27.84 33.48
C ASP A 30 -3.65 -28.95 34.43
N GLU A 31 -4.47 -29.36 35.39
CA GLU A 31 -4.10 -30.36 36.39
C GLU A 31 -4.16 -31.79 35.84
N SER A 32 -4.88 -32.01 34.73
CA SER A 32 -4.99 -33.32 34.09
C SER A 32 -3.78 -33.65 33.21
N THR A 33 -3.22 -32.64 32.53
CA THR A 33 -2.10 -32.80 31.59
C THR A 33 -0.78 -32.26 32.14
N GLY A 34 -0.82 -31.39 33.16
CA GLY A 34 0.34 -30.69 33.71
C GLY A 34 0.79 -29.47 32.90
N ASP A 35 0.15 -29.18 31.76
CA ASP A 35 0.53 -28.11 30.85
C ASP A 35 0.21 -26.73 31.43
N THR A 36 1.16 -25.80 31.31
CA THR A 36 0.99 -24.40 31.72
C THR A 36 0.95 -23.48 30.52
N LYS A 37 -0.11 -22.69 30.36
CA LYS A 37 -0.31 -21.78 29.23
C LYS A 37 -0.67 -20.38 29.71
N GLN A 38 -0.17 -19.36 29.00
CA GLN A 38 -0.58 -17.98 29.20
C GLN A 38 -1.76 -17.66 28.29
N PHE A 39 -2.86 -17.19 28.89
CA PHE A 39 -4.05 -16.74 28.18
C PHE A 39 -4.08 -15.22 28.08
N ARG A 40 -4.66 -14.70 26.98
CA ARG A 40 -4.78 -13.27 26.71
C ARG A 40 -6.15 -12.95 26.14
N TYR A 41 -6.95 -12.18 26.87
CA TYR A 41 -8.31 -11.80 26.51
C TYR A 41 -8.38 -10.30 26.20
N LYS A 42 -8.91 -9.95 25.02
CA LYS A 42 -8.99 -8.55 24.56
C LYS A 42 -10.36 -7.93 24.77
N LEU A 43 -11.44 -8.73 24.78
CA LEU A 43 -12.82 -8.37 25.13
C LEU A 43 -13.24 -6.96 24.68
N GLY A 44 -13.00 -6.63 23.41
CA GLY A 44 -13.34 -5.31 22.87
C GLY A 44 -12.65 -4.06 23.47
N ILE A 45 -11.72 -4.20 24.43
CA ILE A 45 -11.01 -3.07 25.09
C ILE A 45 -10.43 -2.08 24.07
N ASN A 46 -9.86 -2.63 22.98
CA ASN A 46 -9.14 -1.85 21.98
C ASN A 46 -10.05 -1.03 21.03
N ARG A 47 -11.37 -1.12 21.15
CA ARG A 47 -12.32 -0.32 20.35
C ARG A 47 -12.36 1.14 20.80
N PHE A 48 -12.10 1.40 22.07
CA PHE A 48 -12.12 2.75 22.64
C PHE A 48 -10.86 3.52 22.26
N LYS A 49 -11.05 4.75 21.76
CA LYS A 49 -9.96 5.61 21.26
C LYS A 49 -9.44 6.58 22.32
N LYS A 50 -10.15 6.77 23.43
CA LYS A 50 -9.71 7.62 24.56
C LYS A 50 -9.12 6.75 25.67
N LYS A 51 -8.04 7.23 26.29
CA LYS A 51 -7.33 6.51 27.36
C LYS A 51 -8.24 6.16 28.54
N ARG A 52 -9.05 7.12 28.98
CA ARG A 52 -9.99 6.94 30.10
C ARG A 52 -11.04 5.86 29.80
N GLU A 53 -11.73 5.97 28.65
CA GLU A 53 -12.74 4.99 28.22
C GLU A 53 -12.12 3.59 28.04
N ARG A 54 -10.89 3.51 27.49
CA ARG A 54 -10.17 2.24 27.35
C ARG A 54 -9.76 1.64 28.71
N GLN A 55 -9.42 2.45 29.70
CA GLN A 55 -9.15 2.00 31.07
C GLN A 55 -10.42 1.49 31.77
N GLU A 56 -11.55 2.18 31.62
CA GLU A 56 -12.84 1.73 32.15
C GLU A 56 -13.25 0.40 31.52
N ALA A 57 -13.12 0.28 30.20
CA ALA A 57 -13.36 -0.98 29.48
C ALA A 57 -12.40 -2.10 29.90
N ALA A 58 -11.12 -1.79 30.16
CA ALA A 58 -10.15 -2.77 30.65
C ALA A 58 -10.48 -3.26 32.07
N LYS A 59 -10.99 -2.39 32.95
CA LYS A 59 -11.47 -2.79 34.28
C LYS A 59 -12.72 -3.66 34.19
N ALA A 60 -13.68 -3.28 33.35
CA ALA A 60 -14.87 -4.09 33.12
C ALA A 60 -14.49 -5.48 32.58
N ALA A 61 -13.62 -5.53 31.57
CA ALA A 61 -13.09 -6.77 31.02
C ALA A 61 -12.34 -7.62 32.04
N LEU A 62 -11.57 -7.01 32.95
CA LEU A 62 -10.92 -7.73 34.04
C LEU A 62 -11.94 -8.41 34.96
N ALA A 63 -12.99 -7.68 35.37
CA ALA A 63 -14.06 -8.22 36.19
C ALA A 63 -14.80 -9.38 35.49
N THR A 64 -15.07 -9.23 34.19
CA THR A 64 -15.67 -10.30 33.38
C THR A 64 -14.77 -11.53 33.33
N VAL A 65 -13.46 -11.39 33.11
CA VAL A 65 -12.52 -12.52 33.08
C VAL A 65 -12.42 -13.21 34.43
N ILE A 66 -12.43 -12.47 35.54
CA ILE A 66 -12.44 -13.04 36.89
C ILE A 66 -13.72 -13.85 37.10
N SER A 67 -14.88 -13.26 36.81
CA SER A 67 -16.18 -13.95 36.93
C SER A 67 -16.27 -15.19 36.04
N MET A 68 -15.67 -15.15 34.84
CA MET A 68 -15.59 -16.33 33.96
C MET A 68 -14.70 -17.43 34.54
N LEU A 69 -13.56 -17.07 35.16
CA LEU A 69 -12.62 -18.04 35.74
C LEU A 69 -13.14 -18.69 37.03
N GLU A 70 -14.04 -18.01 37.75
CA GLU A 70 -14.66 -18.48 38.98
C GLU A 70 -15.92 -19.34 38.73
N ASP A 71 -16.44 -19.36 37.50
CA ASP A 71 -17.56 -20.21 37.10
C ASP A 71 -17.12 -21.69 37.01
N GLU A 72 -17.80 -22.58 37.75
CA GLU A 72 -17.50 -24.02 37.80
C GLU A 72 -17.68 -24.74 36.45
N GLY A 73 -18.36 -24.11 35.47
CA GLY A 73 -18.55 -24.65 34.13
C GLY A 73 -17.54 -24.17 33.08
N TRP A 74 -16.61 -23.28 33.44
CA TRP A 74 -15.75 -22.59 32.46
C TRP A 74 -14.28 -23.04 32.56
N ASN A 75 -13.75 -23.64 31.48
CA ASN A 75 -12.35 -24.05 31.39
C ASN A 75 -11.62 -23.32 30.23
N PRO A 76 -10.57 -22.53 30.49
CA PRO A 76 -9.84 -21.80 29.45
C PRO A 76 -9.13 -22.71 28.44
N PHE A 77 -8.86 -23.97 28.81
CA PHE A 77 -8.27 -24.97 27.92
C PHE A 77 -9.30 -25.62 26.98
N GLU A 78 -10.59 -25.56 27.32
CA GLU A 78 -11.69 -26.17 26.55
C GLU A 78 -12.46 -25.15 25.71
N GLN A 79 -12.22 -23.86 25.91
CA GLN A 79 -12.78 -22.75 25.11
C GLN A 79 -12.36 -22.85 23.63
N LYS A 80 -13.07 -23.67 22.86
CA LYS A 80 -13.20 -23.51 21.41
C LYS A 80 -14.08 -22.28 21.21
N CYS A 81 -13.66 -21.33 20.36
CA CYS A 81 -14.60 -20.30 19.91
C CYS A 81 -15.79 -21.01 19.27
N GLU A 82 -16.91 -21.06 19.96
CA GLU A 82 -18.22 -21.33 19.37
C GLU A 82 -18.65 -20.10 18.56
N THR A 83 -17.86 -19.78 17.54
CA THR A 83 -18.37 -19.03 16.41
C THR A 83 -19.39 -19.93 15.72
N GLU A 84 -20.57 -19.39 15.39
CA GLU A 84 -21.44 -19.99 14.38
C GLU A 84 -20.57 -20.65 13.30
N ARG A 85 -20.82 -21.93 12.99
CA ARG A 85 -20.04 -22.74 12.05
C ARG A 85 -20.06 -22.12 10.65
N ARG A 86 -19.32 -21.04 10.47
CA ARG A 86 -19.22 -20.28 9.25
C ARG A 86 -17.95 -20.68 8.57
N ASN A 87 -18.07 -20.87 7.28
CA ASN A 87 -16.94 -21.19 6.43
C ASN A 87 -15.90 -20.04 6.42
N LEU A 88 -14.62 -20.38 6.39
CA LEU A 88 -13.51 -19.42 6.35
C LEU A 88 -13.59 -18.52 5.11
N LEU A 89 -13.83 -19.09 3.93
CA LEU A 89 -13.83 -18.32 2.68
C LEU A 89 -14.98 -17.32 2.67
N VAL A 90 -16.16 -17.73 3.13
CA VAL A 90 -17.33 -16.85 3.30
C VAL A 90 -17.01 -15.73 4.29
N SER A 91 -16.41 -16.06 5.44
CA SER A 91 -16.03 -15.07 6.45
C SER A 91 -15.03 -14.04 5.91
N LEU A 92 -14.04 -14.48 5.12
CA LEU A 92 -13.07 -13.58 4.48
C LEU A 92 -13.72 -12.70 3.39
N GLU A 93 -14.72 -13.22 2.68
CA GLU A 93 -15.47 -12.48 1.67
C GLU A 93 -16.32 -11.38 2.32
N ASP A 94 -16.96 -11.67 3.44
CA ASP A 94 -17.63 -10.66 4.29
C ASP A 94 -16.65 -9.58 4.75
N MET A 95 -15.45 -9.97 5.21
CA MET A 95 -14.43 -9.00 5.62
C MET A 95 -13.98 -8.13 4.45
N LEU A 96 -13.87 -8.70 3.25
CA LEU A 96 -13.55 -7.94 2.04
C LEU A 96 -14.68 -6.97 1.70
N ASN A 97 -15.95 -7.37 1.80
CA ASN A 97 -17.11 -6.52 1.55
C ASN A 97 -17.11 -5.32 2.50
N ILE A 98 -16.90 -5.55 3.80
CA ILE A 98 -16.78 -4.47 4.79
C ILE A 98 -15.58 -3.57 4.48
N LYS A 99 -14.42 -4.16 4.17
CA LYS A 99 -13.20 -3.39 3.85
C LYS A 99 -13.39 -2.52 2.61
N SER A 100 -14.15 -3.01 1.62
CA SER A 100 -14.36 -2.36 0.34
C SER A 100 -15.01 -0.98 0.46
N CYS A 101 -15.85 -0.76 1.48
CA CYS A 101 -16.48 0.54 1.78
C CYS A 101 -15.46 1.66 2.03
N SER A 102 -14.24 1.30 2.46
CA SER A 102 -13.16 2.25 2.78
C SER A 102 -12.05 2.30 1.72
N LEU A 103 -12.14 1.50 0.66
CA LEU A 103 -11.07 1.32 -0.31
C LEU A 103 -11.41 1.92 -1.67
N ARG A 104 -10.38 2.37 -2.40
CA ARG A 104 -10.52 2.73 -3.81
C ARG A 104 -10.82 1.48 -4.64
N LYS A 105 -11.58 1.61 -5.73
CA LYS A 105 -11.97 0.52 -6.64
C LYS A 105 -10.81 -0.42 -7.00
N ARG A 106 -9.67 0.13 -7.39
CA ARG A 106 -8.46 -0.65 -7.73
C ARG A 106 -7.91 -1.45 -6.56
N SER A 107 -7.95 -0.91 -5.35
CA SER A 107 -7.53 -1.63 -4.15
C SER A 107 -8.46 -2.81 -3.87
N VAL A 108 -9.78 -2.61 -4.00
CA VAL A 108 -10.77 -3.69 -3.85
C VAL A 108 -10.48 -4.83 -4.84
N GLU A 109 -10.21 -4.51 -6.10
CA GLU A 109 -9.87 -5.49 -7.13
C GLU A 109 -8.63 -6.32 -6.76
N ILE A 110 -7.59 -5.68 -6.22
CA ILE A 110 -6.37 -6.37 -5.79
C ILE A 110 -6.66 -7.33 -4.63
N TYR A 111 -7.44 -6.91 -3.63
CA TYR A 111 -7.85 -7.80 -2.54
C TYR A 111 -8.71 -8.96 -3.03
N ARG A 112 -9.66 -8.70 -3.93
CA ARG A 112 -10.51 -9.73 -4.53
C ARG A 112 -9.68 -10.76 -5.29
N ASN A 113 -8.67 -10.32 -6.04
CA ASN A 113 -7.75 -11.23 -6.73
C ASN A 113 -6.94 -12.07 -5.73
N ALA A 114 -6.44 -11.47 -4.65
CA ALA A 114 -5.73 -12.22 -3.60
C ALA A 114 -6.64 -13.27 -2.95
N LEU A 115 -7.88 -12.91 -2.60
CA LEU A 115 -8.86 -13.82 -2.01
C LEU A 115 -9.27 -14.92 -2.98
N LYS A 116 -9.46 -14.60 -4.27
CA LYS A 116 -9.76 -15.59 -5.32
C LYS A 116 -8.66 -16.64 -5.42
N PHE A 117 -7.39 -16.23 -5.48
CA PHE A 117 -6.27 -17.16 -5.54
C PHE A 117 -6.12 -17.99 -4.27
N PHE A 118 -6.40 -17.40 -3.11
CA PHE A 118 -6.44 -18.13 -1.85
C PHE A 118 -7.55 -19.18 -1.84
N GLY A 119 -8.77 -18.84 -2.24
CA GLY A 119 -9.90 -19.77 -2.29
C GLY A 119 -9.69 -20.93 -3.26
N ILE A 120 -9.07 -20.70 -4.43
CA ILE A 120 -8.69 -21.77 -5.35
C ILE A 120 -7.72 -22.74 -4.67
N TRP A 121 -6.66 -22.21 -4.03
CA TRP A 121 -5.69 -23.03 -3.33
C TRP A 121 -6.31 -23.81 -2.15
N CYS A 122 -7.22 -23.20 -1.38
CA CYS A 122 -7.93 -23.88 -0.32
C CYS A 122 -8.73 -25.08 -0.85
N LYS A 123 -9.40 -24.95 -2.00
CA LYS A 123 -10.11 -26.06 -2.65
C LYS A 123 -9.16 -27.17 -3.06
N ASP A 124 -8.04 -26.82 -3.69
CA ASP A 124 -7.05 -27.81 -4.15
C ASP A 124 -6.43 -28.62 -3.00
N MET A 125 -6.33 -28.04 -1.80
CA MET A 125 -5.77 -28.69 -0.61
C MET A 125 -6.84 -29.33 0.31
N GLY A 126 -8.13 -29.24 -0.03
CA GLY A 126 -9.23 -29.75 0.81
C GLY A 126 -9.51 -28.91 2.07
N TYR A 127 -9.15 -27.63 2.06
CA TYR A 127 -9.38 -26.66 3.14
C TYR A 127 -10.60 -25.75 2.89
N ASP A 128 -11.39 -26.06 1.87
CA ASP A 128 -12.54 -25.28 1.47
C ASP A 128 -13.70 -25.33 2.46
N THR A 129 -13.74 -26.33 3.33
CA THR A 129 -14.75 -26.49 4.40
C THR A 129 -14.28 -25.97 5.76
N PHE A 130 -13.05 -25.44 5.85
CA PHE A 130 -12.49 -24.98 7.11
C PHE A 130 -13.32 -23.86 7.73
N GLU A 131 -13.49 -23.93 9.04
CA GLU A 131 -13.88 -22.78 9.85
C GLU A 131 -12.67 -21.84 10.04
N PRO A 132 -12.89 -20.54 10.32
CA PRO A 132 -11.82 -19.58 10.55
C PRO A 132 -10.76 -20.06 11.55
N SER A 133 -11.19 -20.69 12.65
CA SER A 133 -10.33 -21.20 13.73
C SER A 133 -9.44 -22.38 13.28
N GLY A 134 -9.89 -23.16 12.29
CA GLY A 134 -9.14 -24.28 11.72
C GLY A 134 -7.95 -23.86 10.87
N PHE A 135 -7.94 -22.62 10.36
CA PHE A 135 -6.84 -22.13 9.54
C PHE A 135 -5.66 -21.62 10.40
N THR A 136 -4.77 -22.55 10.75
CA THR A 136 -3.59 -22.28 11.58
C THR A 136 -2.39 -21.70 10.81
N LYS A 137 -1.30 -21.41 11.55
CA LYS A 137 -0.01 -20.96 11.01
C LYS A 137 0.59 -21.94 9.99
N ILE A 138 0.38 -23.24 10.14
CA ILE A 138 0.97 -24.26 9.24
C ILE A 138 0.43 -24.06 7.82
N HIS A 139 -0.89 -23.97 7.68
CA HIS A 139 -1.55 -23.72 6.39
C HIS A 139 -1.13 -22.37 5.77
N ALA A 140 -0.88 -21.34 6.59
CA ALA A 140 -0.38 -20.06 6.08
C ALA A 140 1.04 -20.17 5.49
N LEU A 141 1.91 -21.02 6.04
CA LEU A 141 3.25 -21.28 5.49
C LEU A 141 3.14 -22.09 4.19
N GLU A 142 2.30 -23.12 4.16
CA GLU A 142 2.05 -23.92 2.96
C GLU A 142 1.51 -23.06 1.80
N TYR A 143 0.61 -22.12 2.08
CA TYR A 143 0.13 -21.19 1.06
C TYR A 143 1.26 -20.31 0.51
N VAL A 144 2.15 -19.83 1.38
CA VAL A 144 3.31 -19.02 0.97
C VAL A 144 4.26 -19.82 0.09
N ASP A 145 4.47 -21.10 0.40
CA ASP A 145 5.31 -22.00 -0.39
C ASP A 145 4.65 -22.31 -1.74
N TYR A 146 3.34 -22.50 -1.78
CA TYR A 146 2.56 -22.59 -3.03
C TYR A 146 2.72 -21.33 -3.91
N LEU A 147 2.62 -20.13 -3.33
CA LEU A 147 2.79 -18.87 -4.06
C LEU A 147 4.18 -18.76 -4.70
N LYS A 148 5.22 -19.26 -4.02
CA LYS A 148 6.59 -19.23 -4.53
C LYS A 148 6.85 -20.32 -5.56
N MET A 149 6.56 -21.58 -5.20
CA MET A 149 7.01 -22.73 -5.98
C MET A 149 6.09 -23.04 -7.15
N LYS A 150 4.77 -22.94 -6.97
CA LYS A 150 3.79 -23.31 -8.00
C LYS A 150 3.35 -22.12 -8.84
N ARG A 151 3.19 -20.94 -8.22
CA ARG A 151 2.80 -19.72 -8.95
C ARG A 151 3.99 -18.90 -9.45
N ASN A 152 5.21 -19.23 -9.02
CA ASN A 152 6.44 -18.49 -9.37
C ASN A 152 6.33 -16.98 -9.11
N PHE A 153 5.68 -16.59 -8.01
CA PHE A 153 5.53 -15.18 -7.65
C PHE A 153 6.87 -14.62 -7.16
N SER A 154 7.22 -13.43 -7.68
CA SER A 154 8.34 -12.66 -7.13
C SER A 154 8.14 -12.41 -5.62
N GLY A 155 9.24 -12.26 -4.88
CA GLY A 155 9.18 -12.01 -3.43
C GLY A 155 8.28 -10.84 -3.06
N LYS A 156 8.27 -9.78 -3.88
CA LYS A 156 7.39 -8.62 -3.72
C LYS A 156 5.91 -8.96 -3.95
N THR A 157 5.60 -9.71 -5.00
CA THR A 157 4.22 -10.15 -5.28
C THR A 157 3.70 -11.04 -4.16
N CYS A 158 4.51 -12.01 -3.72
CA CYS A 158 4.19 -12.87 -2.59
C CYS A 158 3.91 -12.07 -1.32
N ASN A 159 4.82 -11.15 -0.94
CA ASN A 159 4.66 -10.30 0.25
C ASN A 159 3.38 -9.46 0.18
N ASN A 160 3.05 -8.90 -0.99
CA ASN A 160 1.82 -8.12 -1.18
C ASN A 160 0.58 -8.99 -1.03
N THR A 161 0.51 -10.15 -1.69
CA THR A 161 -0.62 -11.08 -1.59
C THR A 161 -0.87 -11.49 -0.14
N VAL A 162 0.18 -11.90 0.56
CA VAL A 162 0.13 -12.23 2.00
C VAL A 162 -0.34 -11.04 2.83
N SER A 163 0.12 -9.82 2.52
CA SER A 163 -0.30 -8.62 3.25
C SER A 163 -1.80 -8.33 3.11
N TYR A 164 -2.40 -8.60 1.95
CA TYR A 164 -3.84 -8.41 1.76
C TYR A 164 -4.65 -9.42 2.57
N LEU A 165 -4.29 -10.70 2.50
CA LEU A 165 -4.93 -11.75 3.31
C LEU A 165 -4.74 -11.50 4.80
N LYS A 166 -3.52 -11.17 5.23
CA LYS A 166 -3.21 -10.82 6.62
C LYS A 166 -4.12 -9.70 7.12
N THR A 167 -4.45 -8.71 6.28
CA THR A 167 -5.40 -7.64 6.66
C THR A 167 -6.80 -8.19 6.91
N LEU A 168 -7.31 -9.07 6.03
CA LEU A 168 -8.63 -9.70 6.20
C LEU A 168 -8.67 -10.60 7.45
N PHE A 169 -7.62 -11.38 7.70
CA PHE A 169 -7.52 -12.20 8.91
C PHE A 169 -7.45 -11.36 10.20
N PHE A 170 -6.85 -10.16 10.17
CA PHE A 170 -6.93 -9.26 11.33
C PHE A 170 -8.36 -8.80 11.60
N MET A 171 -9.18 -8.58 10.57
CA MET A 171 -10.59 -8.23 10.75
C MET A 171 -11.40 -9.38 11.37
N LEU A 172 -11.02 -10.64 11.14
CA LEU A 172 -11.57 -11.81 11.83
C LEU A 172 -11.15 -11.83 13.31
N VAL A 173 -9.87 -11.50 13.61
CA VAL A 173 -9.38 -11.37 15.00
C VAL A 173 -10.13 -10.26 15.75
N GLU A 174 -10.36 -9.11 15.12
CA GLU A 174 -11.10 -7.98 15.72
C GLU A 174 -12.56 -8.31 16.06
N ARG A 175 -13.12 -9.30 15.36
CA ARG A 175 -14.47 -9.83 15.57
C ARG A 175 -14.48 -11.08 16.44
N GLU A 176 -13.33 -11.44 17.01
CA GLU A 176 -13.18 -12.58 17.92
C GLU A 176 -13.56 -13.93 17.26
N GLN A 177 -13.54 -13.99 15.92
CA GLN A 177 -13.77 -15.23 15.18
C GLN A 177 -12.55 -16.16 15.16
N ILE A 178 -11.36 -15.58 15.35
CA ILE A 178 -10.10 -16.30 15.53
C ILE A 178 -9.25 -15.63 16.61
N ALA A 179 -8.52 -16.42 17.39
CA ALA A 179 -7.69 -15.89 18.48
C ALA A 179 -6.46 -15.12 17.96
N THR A 180 -5.82 -15.60 16.88
CA THR A 180 -4.59 -15.02 16.34
C THR A 180 -4.57 -15.06 14.82
N ASN A 181 -3.82 -14.14 14.21
CA ASN A 181 -3.68 -14.08 12.77
C ASN A 181 -2.59 -15.08 12.30
N PRO A 182 -2.92 -16.06 11.45
CA PRO A 182 -2.00 -17.12 11.03
C PRO A 182 -0.85 -16.61 10.14
N PHE A 183 -1.03 -15.46 9.48
CA PHE A 183 0.02 -14.81 8.68
C PHE A 183 0.96 -13.91 9.51
N CYS A 184 0.83 -13.85 10.84
CA CYS A 184 1.73 -13.05 11.68
C CYS A 184 3.18 -13.53 11.66
N ALA A 185 3.38 -14.84 11.71
CA ALA A 185 4.71 -15.45 11.78
C ALA A 185 5.41 -15.62 10.43
N VAL A 186 4.72 -15.33 9.32
CA VAL A 186 5.28 -15.45 7.96
C VAL A 186 6.35 -14.37 7.76
N LYS A 187 7.60 -14.81 7.58
CA LYS A 187 8.72 -13.93 7.25
C LYS A 187 8.57 -13.39 5.83
N LYS A 188 8.86 -12.10 5.65
CA LYS A 188 8.87 -11.49 4.31
C LYS A 188 9.96 -12.10 3.45
N SER A 189 9.62 -12.40 2.21
CA SER A 189 10.58 -12.85 1.20
C SER A 189 11.46 -11.67 0.77
N LYS A 190 12.70 -11.95 0.38
CA LYS A 190 13.62 -10.93 -0.15
C LYS A 190 13.01 -10.29 -1.39
N GLU A 191 13.00 -8.96 -1.42
CA GLU A 191 12.54 -8.19 -2.59
C GLU A 191 13.75 -7.70 -3.37
N GLU A 192 13.78 -8.00 -4.66
CA GLU A 192 14.73 -7.35 -5.58
C GLU A 192 14.44 -5.84 -5.63
N LYS A 193 15.47 -5.04 -5.35
CA LYS A 193 15.37 -3.59 -5.39
C LYS A 193 15.77 -3.11 -6.78
N GLY A 194 14.84 -2.42 -7.45
CA GLY A 194 15.13 -1.59 -8.62
C GLY A 194 14.29 -1.95 -9.83
N LYS A 195 13.55 -0.97 -10.39
CA LYS A 195 13.02 -1.00 -11.77
C LYS A 195 12.79 0.38 -12.40
N ASN A 196 12.89 1.48 -11.66
CA ASN A 196 12.78 2.81 -12.25
C ASN A 196 14.19 3.34 -12.44
N VAL A 197 14.66 3.38 -13.68
CA VAL A 197 15.99 3.91 -14.02
C VAL A 197 15.79 5.29 -14.64
N ALA A 198 16.65 6.24 -14.28
CA ALA A 198 16.70 7.52 -14.97
C ALA A 198 17.25 7.33 -16.39
N PHE A 199 16.81 8.17 -17.31
CA PHE A 199 17.40 8.24 -18.64
C PHE A 199 18.77 8.92 -18.53
N THR A 200 19.74 8.45 -19.30
CA THR A 200 20.96 9.24 -19.57
C THR A 200 20.61 10.45 -20.43
N SER A 201 21.46 11.49 -20.45
CA SER A 201 21.23 12.69 -21.27
C SER A 201 21.03 12.32 -22.75
N ARG A 202 21.88 11.46 -23.29
CA ARG A 202 21.78 10.95 -24.67
C ARG A 202 20.48 10.19 -24.93
N GLU A 203 20.09 9.28 -24.04
CA GLU A 203 18.82 8.55 -24.17
C GLU A 203 17.62 9.52 -24.14
N ALA A 204 17.64 10.49 -23.22
CA ALA A 204 16.56 11.46 -23.08
C ALA A 204 16.44 12.34 -24.33
N GLU A 205 17.55 12.83 -24.87
CA GLU A 205 17.59 13.63 -26.10
C GLU A 205 17.04 12.87 -27.31
N LEU A 206 17.50 11.62 -27.53
CA LEU A 206 17.02 10.79 -28.63
C LEU A 206 15.50 10.55 -28.54
N VAL A 207 15.01 10.19 -27.36
CA VAL A 207 13.58 9.90 -27.14
C VAL A 207 12.74 11.17 -27.30
N MET A 208 13.19 12.31 -26.77
CA MET A 208 12.48 13.59 -26.93
C MET A 208 12.44 14.07 -28.37
N ALA A 209 13.55 13.96 -29.11
CA ALA A 209 13.62 14.35 -30.51
C ALA A 209 12.65 13.50 -31.36
N TYR A 210 12.65 12.18 -31.14
CA TYR A 210 11.73 11.27 -31.82
C TYR A 210 10.26 11.58 -31.50
N MET A 211 9.93 11.78 -30.22
CA MET A 211 8.56 12.15 -29.84
C MET A 211 8.16 13.51 -30.42
N ARG A 212 9.04 14.52 -30.46
CA ARG A 212 8.70 15.81 -31.09
C ARG A 212 8.37 15.66 -32.58
N ALA A 213 9.08 14.79 -33.30
CA ALA A 213 8.88 14.57 -34.73
C ALA A 213 7.65 13.70 -35.05
N HIS A 214 7.36 12.68 -34.22
CA HIS A 214 6.36 11.66 -34.54
C HIS A 214 5.15 11.62 -33.61
N ASP A 215 5.26 12.15 -32.38
CA ASP A 215 4.22 12.08 -31.34
C ASP A 215 4.32 13.24 -30.34
N ILE A 216 4.01 14.45 -30.81
CA ILE A 216 4.18 15.68 -30.02
C ILE A 216 3.34 15.68 -28.74
N ARG A 217 2.17 15.03 -28.74
CA ARG A 217 1.31 14.94 -27.55
C ARG A 217 1.92 14.05 -26.48
N LEU A 218 2.56 12.94 -26.86
CA LEU A 218 3.31 12.11 -25.91
C LEU A 218 4.53 12.88 -25.38
N TYR A 219 5.23 13.63 -26.24
CA TYR A 219 6.30 14.53 -25.80
C TYR A 219 5.82 15.46 -24.69
N TYR A 220 4.72 16.19 -24.90
CA TYR A 220 4.14 17.06 -23.86
C TYR A 220 3.83 16.29 -22.58
N ALA A 221 3.18 15.12 -22.68
CA ALA A 221 2.86 14.30 -21.51
C ALA A 221 4.12 13.93 -20.70
N THR A 222 5.23 13.60 -21.36
CA THR A 222 6.50 13.33 -20.68
C THR A 222 7.10 14.57 -20.02
N GLN A 223 6.92 15.77 -20.57
CA GLN A 223 7.41 17.02 -19.96
C GLN A 223 6.69 17.34 -18.64
N PHE A 224 5.37 17.13 -18.58
CA PHE A 224 4.61 17.26 -17.32
C PHE A 224 5.08 16.28 -16.25
N VAL A 225 5.44 15.05 -16.65
CA VAL A 225 5.96 14.03 -15.72
C VAL A 225 7.39 14.36 -15.28
N ARG A 226 8.23 14.85 -16.20
CA ARG A 226 9.62 15.21 -15.95
C ARG A 226 9.73 16.45 -15.08
N TYR A 227 9.02 17.53 -15.35
CA TYR A 227 9.22 18.81 -14.66
C TYR A 227 8.27 19.05 -13.49
N ALA A 228 7.02 18.60 -13.59
CA ALA A 228 6.03 18.72 -12.51
C ALA A 228 5.87 17.43 -11.69
N PHE A 229 6.65 16.38 -11.99
CA PHE A 229 6.64 15.11 -11.23
C PHE A 229 5.23 14.49 -11.06
N ILE A 230 4.32 14.76 -12.00
CA ILE A 230 2.93 14.31 -11.96
C ILE A 230 2.88 12.81 -12.26
N ARG A 231 2.07 12.05 -11.51
CA ARG A 231 1.93 10.61 -11.74
C ARG A 231 1.02 10.38 -12.95
N ARG A 232 1.27 9.34 -13.75
CA ARG A 232 0.39 8.92 -14.89
C ARG A 232 -1.10 8.94 -14.57
N THR A 233 -1.49 8.44 -13.40
CA THR A 233 -2.89 8.43 -12.97
C THR A 233 -3.42 9.83 -12.74
N GLU A 234 -2.61 10.73 -12.17
CA GLU A 234 -2.98 12.13 -11.94
C GLU A 234 -3.03 12.89 -13.28
N LEU A 235 -2.07 12.64 -14.17
CA LEU A 235 -1.99 13.22 -15.51
C LEU A 235 -3.26 12.95 -16.33
N MET A 236 -3.84 11.75 -16.21
CA MET A 236 -5.08 11.36 -16.89
C MET A 236 -6.31 12.20 -16.48
N TYR A 237 -6.32 12.76 -15.27
CA TYR A 237 -7.44 13.57 -14.76
C TYR A 237 -7.12 15.06 -14.70
N LEU A 238 -5.91 15.47 -15.07
CA LEU A 238 -5.48 16.85 -14.95
C LEU A 238 -6.23 17.72 -15.96
N LYS A 239 -6.94 18.73 -15.46
CA LYS A 239 -7.68 19.71 -16.26
C LYS A 239 -6.86 20.97 -16.51
N VAL A 240 -7.20 21.71 -17.55
CA VAL A 240 -6.57 23.00 -17.89
C VAL A 240 -6.71 23.99 -16.73
N GLY A 241 -7.89 24.09 -16.12
CA GLY A 241 -8.15 25.00 -15.00
C GLY A 241 -7.37 24.68 -13.71
N CYS A 242 -6.61 23.58 -13.68
CA CYS A 242 -5.67 23.29 -12.59
C CYS A 242 -4.32 24.01 -12.75
N VAL A 243 -4.06 24.59 -13.93
CA VAL A 243 -2.82 25.31 -14.26
C VAL A 243 -3.05 26.80 -13.99
N ASP A 244 -2.33 27.34 -13.02
CA ASP A 244 -2.33 28.76 -12.70
C ASP A 244 -1.00 29.37 -13.16
N LEU A 245 -1.01 30.00 -14.33
CA LEU A 245 0.14 30.67 -14.91
C LEU A 245 0.49 31.99 -14.22
N ARG A 246 -0.44 32.59 -13.46
CA ARG A 246 -0.14 33.83 -12.69
C ARG A 246 0.71 33.51 -11.47
N ASN A 247 0.37 32.40 -10.79
CA ASN A 247 1.09 31.93 -9.61
C ASN A 247 2.17 30.88 -9.95
N HIS A 248 2.35 30.53 -11.22
CA HIS A 248 3.24 29.47 -11.70
C HIS A 248 3.05 28.14 -10.95
N THR A 249 1.80 27.69 -10.78
CA THR A 249 1.50 26.44 -10.06
C THR A 249 0.51 25.54 -10.80
N ILE A 250 0.63 24.23 -10.56
CA ILE A 250 -0.36 23.23 -10.96
C ILE A 250 -0.98 22.64 -9.70
N THR A 251 -2.28 22.81 -9.54
CA THR A 251 -3.03 22.20 -8.44
C THR A 251 -3.45 20.78 -8.79
N ILE A 252 -3.13 19.81 -7.94
CA ILE A 252 -3.60 18.42 -8.08
C ILE A 252 -4.76 18.20 -7.11
N PRO A 253 -6.01 18.07 -7.59
CA PRO A 253 -7.16 17.90 -6.72
C PRO A 253 -7.08 16.63 -5.86
N SER A 254 -7.63 16.69 -4.64
CA SER A 254 -7.63 15.59 -3.68
C SER A 254 -8.24 14.29 -4.23
N HIS A 255 -9.34 14.39 -4.97
CA HIS A 255 -10.03 13.24 -5.58
C HIS A 255 -9.22 12.55 -6.69
N VAL A 256 -8.28 13.28 -7.31
CA VAL A 256 -7.34 12.76 -8.33
C VAL A 256 -6.06 12.24 -7.67
N SER A 257 -5.61 12.91 -6.61
CA SER A 257 -4.37 12.62 -5.91
C SER A 257 -4.34 11.20 -5.36
N LYS A 258 -3.17 10.54 -5.44
CA LYS A 258 -2.98 9.20 -4.84
C LYS A 258 -3.18 9.22 -3.32
N THR A 259 -2.83 10.32 -2.65
CA THR A 259 -2.86 10.46 -1.19
C THR A 259 -4.20 10.97 -0.67
N GLY A 260 -5.09 11.44 -1.55
CA GLY A 260 -6.35 12.06 -1.13
C GLY A 260 -6.19 13.49 -0.60
N THR A 261 -4.99 14.07 -0.72
CA THR A 261 -4.69 15.45 -0.33
C THR A 261 -4.58 16.32 -1.57
N GLN A 262 -5.17 17.52 -1.51
CA GLN A 262 -4.89 18.57 -2.48
C GLN A 262 -3.47 19.06 -2.25
N ASP A 263 -2.75 19.31 -3.34
CA ASP A 263 -1.37 19.74 -3.27
C ASP A 263 -1.01 20.50 -4.55
N SER A 264 -0.07 21.43 -4.45
CA SER A 264 0.34 22.32 -5.55
C SER A 264 1.79 22.05 -5.94
N ILE A 265 2.08 22.13 -7.23
CA ILE A 265 3.40 21.91 -7.79
C ILE A 265 3.84 23.18 -8.48
N THR A 266 5.07 23.64 -8.24
CA THR A 266 5.64 24.79 -8.96
C THR A 266 5.89 24.42 -10.42
N ILE A 267 5.50 25.29 -11.35
CA ILE A 267 5.79 25.18 -12.78
C ILE A 267 7.20 25.72 -13.02
N PRO A 268 8.17 24.89 -13.42
CA PRO A 268 9.48 25.40 -13.84
C PRO A 268 9.34 26.11 -15.19
N LYS A 269 10.21 27.10 -15.46
CA LYS A 269 10.23 27.83 -16.75
C LYS A 269 10.21 26.91 -17.97
N SER A 270 10.95 25.80 -17.92
CA SER A 270 10.98 24.80 -19.00
C SER A 270 9.63 24.16 -19.27
N LEU A 271 8.78 23.97 -18.25
CA LEU A 271 7.42 23.46 -18.41
C LEU A 271 6.46 24.56 -18.85
N GLU A 272 6.64 25.79 -18.38
CA GLU A 272 5.83 26.94 -18.76
C GLU A 272 5.87 27.18 -20.27
N SER A 273 7.06 27.15 -20.89
CA SER A 273 7.19 27.25 -22.34
C SER A 273 6.39 26.17 -23.08
N ILE A 274 6.34 24.95 -22.54
CA ILE A 274 5.56 23.85 -23.12
C ILE A 274 4.05 24.07 -22.94
N ILE A 275 3.62 24.60 -21.79
CA ILE A 275 2.22 24.94 -21.52
C ILE A 275 1.73 25.99 -22.53
N MET A 276 2.57 26.99 -22.84
CA MET A 276 2.30 28.01 -23.85
C MET A 276 2.32 27.44 -25.28
N GLU A 277 3.29 26.58 -25.61
CA GLU A 277 3.36 25.85 -26.91
C GLU A 277 2.08 25.03 -27.15
N MET A 278 1.51 24.44 -26.10
CA MET A 278 0.25 23.71 -26.15
C MET A 278 -1.01 24.59 -26.25
N GLY A 279 -0.89 25.92 -26.08
CA GLY A 279 -2.01 26.85 -26.06
C GLY A 279 -2.96 26.68 -24.87
N LEU A 280 -2.47 26.19 -23.73
CA LEU A 280 -3.32 25.91 -22.57
C LEU A 280 -3.80 27.20 -21.86
N ASP A 281 -3.10 28.32 -22.06
CA ASP A 281 -3.49 29.65 -21.59
C ASP A 281 -4.83 30.12 -22.17
N LYS A 282 -5.18 29.61 -23.36
CA LYS A 282 -6.42 29.94 -24.10
C LYS A 282 -7.42 28.78 -24.13
N ALA A 283 -7.04 27.62 -23.65
CA ALA A 283 -7.88 26.43 -23.69
C ALA A 283 -9.02 26.51 -22.65
N ASN A 284 -10.11 25.79 -22.91
CA ASN A 284 -11.22 25.72 -21.97
C ASN A 284 -10.76 25.11 -20.63
N PRO A 285 -10.96 25.78 -19.48
CA PRO A 285 -10.55 25.29 -18.15
C PRO A 285 -11.08 23.90 -17.79
N ASP A 286 -12.23 23.49 -18.33
CA ASP A 286 -12.85 22.20 -18.06
C ASP A 286 -12.27 21.03 -18.86
N PHE A 287 -11.46 21.31 -19.88
CA PHE A 287 -10.84 20.27 -20.68
C PHE A 287 -9.74 19.56 -19.91
N TYR A 288 -9.58 18.27 -20.19
CA TYR A 288 -8.40 17.53 -19.77
C TYR A 288 -7.21 17.99 -20.60
N ILE A 289 -6.06 18.22 -19.95
CA ILE A 289 -4.82 18.55 -20.66
C ILE A 289 -4.44 17.40 -21.62
N PHE A 290 -4.61 16.16 -21.14
CA PHE A 290 -4.43 14.94 -21.93
C PHE A 290 -5.72 14.12 -21.89
N GLY A 291 -6.66 14.48 -22.76
CA GLY A 291 -7.92 13.81 -23.00
C GLY A 291 -7.83 12.70 -24.05
N LYS A 292 -8.94 12.39 -24.72
CA LYS A 292 -9.02 11.35 -25.76
C LYS A 292 -7.87 11.51 -26.76
N ASP A 293 -7.20 10.41 -27.08
CA ASP A 293 -6.04 10.35 -27.98
C ASP A 293 -4.84 11.23 -27.55
N MET A 294 -4.81 11.63 -26.27
CA MET A 294 -3.90 12.60 -25.63
C MET A 294 -4.12 14.06 -26.04
N GLU A 295 -5.21 14.38 -26.73
CA GLU A 295 -5.54 15.76 -27.10
C GLU A 295 -6.16 16.54 -25.96
N THR A 296 -5.98 17.87 -25.98
CA THR A 296 -6.62 18.76 -25.01
C THR A 296 -8.11 18.84 -25.32
N CYS A 297 -8.95 18.11 -24.58
CA CYS A 297 -10.38 18.03 -24.89
C CYS A 297 -11.24 17.67 -23.68
N ALA A 298 -12.57 17.79 -23.83
CA ALA A 298 -13.54 17.46 -22.78
C ALA A 298 -13.58 15.96 -22.43
N LYS A 299 -13.19 15.07 -23.36
CA LYS A 299 -13.26 13.62 -23.15
C LYS A 299 -11.98 13.13 -22.50
N ARG A 300 -12.07 12.43 -21.38
CA ARG A 300 -10.91 11.83 -20.70
C ARG A 300 -10.37 10.64 -21.49
N ILE A 301 -9.06 10.36 -21.36
CA ILE A 301 -8.49 9.05 -21.72
C ILE A 301 -9.25 7.93 -21.00
N SER A 302 -9.54 6.85 -21.73
CA SER A 302 -10.24 5.68 -21.20
C SER A 302 -9.35 4.82 -20.32
N ARG A 303 -8.08 4.66 -20.69
CA ARG A 303 -7.11 3.76 -20.03
C ARG A 303 -5.78 4.47 -19.70
N VAL A 304 -5.43 4.53 -18.41
CA VAL A 304 -4.15 5.12 -17.92
C VAL A 304 -2.92 4.50 -18.60
N ALA A 305 -2.98 3.22 -18.97
CA ALA A 305 -1.86 2.53 -19.62
C ALA A 305 -1.54 3.07 -21.02
N TYR A 306 -2.43 3.86 -21.64
CA TYR A 306 -2.23 4.46 -22.95
C TYR A 306 -0.92 5.27 -23.04
N PHE A 307 -0.58 6.07 -22.02
CA PHE A 307 0.72 6.75 -21.91
C PHE A 307 1.92 5.82 -21.96
N SER A 308 1.79 4.65 -21.33
CA SER A 308 2.90 3.72 -21.14
C SER A 308 3.10 2.80 -22.33
N ASP A 309 2.04 2.55 -23.08
CA ASP A 309 2.09 1.73 -24.28
C ASP A 309 2.68 2.54 -25.44
N ARG A 310 2.17 3.76 -25.72
CA ARG A 310 2.78 4.65 -26.74
C ARG A 310 4.25 4.93 -26.48
N HIS A 311 4.62 5.17 -25.23
CA HIS A 311 6.03 5.33 -24.87
C HIS A 311 6.85 4.06 -25.08
N ARG A 312 6.29 2.87 -24.84
CA ARG A 312 6.99 1.61 -25.12
C ARG A 312 7.24 1.46 -26.62
N ASP A 313 6.29 1.88 -27.44
CA ASP A 313 6.41 1.85 -28.90
C ASP A 313 7.55 2.75 -29.37
N VAL A 314 7.68 3.96 -28.82
CA VAL A 314 8.82 4.87 -29.09
C VAL A 314 10.16 4.23 -28.70
N ILE A 315 10.25 3.64 -27.49
CA ILE A 315 11.47 3.00 -27.01
C ILE A 315 11.86 1.80 -27.90
N SER A 316 10.86 1.05 -28.37
CA SER A 316 11.07 -0.06 -29.30
C SER A 316 11.53 0.43 -30.68
N ALA A 317 10.95 1.51 -31.20
CA ALA A 317 11.30 2.08 -32.49
C ALA A 317 12.75 2.61 -32.51
N LEU A 318 13.23 3.14 -31.39
CA LEU A 318 14.60 3.60 -31.21
C LEU A 318 15.59 2.48 -30.83
N ASN A 319 15.12 1.23 -30.70
CA ASN A 319 15.90 0.08 -30.25
C ASN A 319 16.66 0.34 -28.93
N LEU A 320 15.99 1.02 -27.98
CA LEU A 320 16.55 1.33 -26.67
C LEU A 320 16.18 0.26 -25.63
N ARG A 321 16.92 0.25 -24.52
CA ARG A 321 16.74 -0.73 -23.44
C ARG A 321 15.33 -0.65 -22.80
N LYS A 322 14.74 -1.80 -22.51
CA LYS A 322 13.32 -1.95 -22.09
C LYS A 322 13.03 -1.39 -20.69
N GLU A 323 14.05 -1.12 -19.89
CA GLU A 323 13.95 -0.51 -18.57
C GLU A 323 13.54 0.97 -18.64
N LEU A 324 13.71 1.61 -19.81
CA LEU A 324 13.27 2.97 -20.08
C LEU A 324 11.76 3.03 -20.22
N ILE A 325 11.07 3.07 -19.09
CA ILE A 325 9.60 3.17 -19.04
C ILE A 325 9.16 4.61 -18.88
N PHE A 326 7.89 4.91 -19.22
CA PHE A 326 7.31 6.24 -19.08
C PHE A 326 7.48 6.86 -17.67
N TYR A 327 7.46 6.04 -16.61
CA TYR A 327 7.69 6.54 -15.24
C TYR A 327 9.13 6.99 -14.99
N GLY A 328 10.08 6.53 -15.81
CA GLY A 328 11.48 6.93 -15.77
C GLY A 328 11.67 8.44 -15.95
N TRP A 329 10.80 9.13 -16.70
CA TRP A 329 10.86 10.60 -16.84
C TRP A 329 10.75 11.36 -15.51
N LYS A 330 9.91 10.87 -14.59
CA LYS A 330 9.83 11.44 -13.24
C LYS A 330 11.15 11.24 -12.50
N HIS A 331 11.77 10.07 -12.68
CA HIS A 331 13.05 9.79 -12.07
C HIS A 331 14.15 10.69 -12.64
N THR A 332 14.24 10.80 -13.96
CA THR A 332 15.15 11.71 -14.66
C THR A 332 14.99 13.15 -14.14
N GLY A 333 13.76 13.66 -14.06
CA GLY A 333 13.53 15.01 -13.56
C GLY A 333 13.89 15.19 -12.07
N CYS A 334 13.67 14.19 -11.21
CA CYS A 334 14.11 14.25 -9.81
C CYS A 334 15.63 14.37 -9.71
N VAL A 335 16.34 13.63 -10.56
CA VAL A 335 17.79 13.61 -10.64
C VAL A 335 18.33 14.95 -11.17
N GLU A 336 17.75 15.46 -12.25
CA GLU A 336 18.11 16.75 -12.84
C GLU A 336 17.90 17.91 -11.86
N LEU A 337 16.73 17.96 -11.22
CA LEU A 337 16.45 19.00 -10.24
C LEU A 337 17.44 18.93 -9.08
N TYR A 338 17.73 17.73 -8.55
CA TYR A 338 18.72 17.56 -7.49
C TYR A 338 20.12 18.05 -7.90
N ASN A 339 20.55 17.78 -9.13
CA ASN A 339 21.86 18.25 -9.61
C ASN A 339 21.95 19.78 -9.69
N ILE A 340 20.81 20.47 -9.89
CA ILE A 340 20.73 21.93 -9.89
C ILE A 340 20.73 22.48 -8.45
N VAL A 341 19.81 21.99 -7.60
CA VAL A 341 19.55 22.60 -6.29
C VAL A 341 20.43 22.04 -5.17
N ARG A 342 20.99 20.83 -5.34
CA ARG A 342 21.75 20.05 -4.35
C ARG A 342 21.04 19.83 -3.00
N ASP A 343 19.77 20.21 -2.89
CA ASP A 343 18.90 20.04 -1.73
C ASP A 343 17.82 18.96 -1.98
N PRO A 344 17.87 17.81 -1.28
CA PRO A 344 16.85 16.78 -1.40
C PRO A 344 15.47 17.21 -0.87
N TYR A 345 15.38 18.22 0.00
CA TYR A 345 14.10 18.74 0.52
C TYR A 345 13.31 19.48 -0.57
N VAL A 346 13.97 20.31 -1.38
CA VAL A 346 13.34 20.96 -2.54
C VAL A 346 12.76 19.91 -3.51
N VAL A 347 13.55 18.87 -3.82
CA VAL A 347 13.09 17.76 -4.67
C VAL A 347 11.91 17.01 -4.02
N CYS A 348 11.95 16.82 -2.69
CA CYS A 348 10.90 16.16 -1.93
C CYS A 348 9.57 16.94 -1.97
N ARG A 349 9.63 18.27 -1.84
CA ARG A 349 8.49 19.17 -1.94
C ARG A 349 7.88 19.13 -3.35
N GLN A 350 8.69 19.26 -4.40
CA GLN A 350 8.22 19.15 -5.78
C GLN A 350 7.61 17.76 -6.06
N CYS A 351 8.16 16.70 -5.47
CA CYS A 351 7.63 15.34 -5.59
C CYS A 351 6.32 15.10 -4.84
N ARG A 352 5.98 16.00 -3.89
CA ARG A 352 4.89 15.85 -2.94
C ARG A 352 5.00 14.56 -2.13
N HIS A 353 6.22 14.28 -1.66
CA HIS A 353 6.47 13.14 -0.77
C HIS A 353 6.32 13.58 0.68
N SER A 354 5.59 12.78 1.47
CA SER A 354 5.45 12.98 2.91
C SER A 354 6.69 12.56 3.71
N ASP A 355 7.59 11.79 3.10
CA ASP A 355 8.81 11.27 3.73
C ASP A 355 9.98 11.40 2.75
N ILE A 356 11.05 12.06 3.19
CA ILE A 356 12.28 12.26 2.43
C ILE A 356 12.92 10.95 1.98
N LYS A 357 12.74 9.85 2.73
CA LYS A 357 13.21 8.51 2.34
C LYS A 357 12.63 8.07 1.01
N MET A 358 11.42 8.53 0.65
CA MET A 358 10.83 8.27 -0.65
C MET A 358 11.64 8.93 -1.78
N THR A 359 12.05 10.19 -1.58
CA THR A 359 12.88 10.97 -2.51
C THR A 359 14.29 10.38 -2.63
N MET A 360 14.90 10.00 -1.51
CA MET A 360 16.22 9.37 -1.49
C MET A 360 16.28 8.07 -2.29
N ARG A 361 15.17 7.35 -2.46
CA ARG A 361 15.14 6.15 -3.34
C ARG A 361 15.34 6.48 -4.81
N TYR A 362 14.94 7.67 -5.26
CA TYR A 362 15.23 8.14 -6.61
C TYR A 362 16.72 8.51 -6.69
N LEU A 363 17.18 9.37 -5.79
CA LEU A 363 18.55 9.89 -5.82
C LEU A 363 19.64 8.81 -5.68
N ARG A 364 19.32 7.63 -5.15
CA ARG A 364 20.26 6.48 -5.13
C ARG A 364 20.73 6.04 -6.52
N SER A 365 19.97 6.27 -7.59
CA SER A 365 20.42 5.88 -8.94
C SER A 365 21.49 6.79 -9.53
N LEU A 366 21.74 7.96 -8.93
CA LEU A 366 22.80 8.89 -9.34
C LEU A 366 24.19 8.41 -8.97
N GLY A 367 24.35 7.27 -8.31
CA GLY A 367 25.66 6.89 -7.79
C GLY A 367 26.16 7.85 -6.71
N LEU A 368 25.25 8.39 -5.86
CA LEU A 368 25.58 9.10 -4.60
C LEU A 368 26.37 8.24 -3.58
N GLY A 369 27.11 7.23 -4.03
CA GLY A 369 28.28 6.71 -3.34
C GLY A 369 29.56 7.51 -3.68
N ILE A 370 29.62 8.18 -4.84
CA ILE A 370 30.73 9.09 -5.16
C ILE A 370 30.34 10.48 -4.69
N ASN A 371 30.67 10.73 -3.43
CA ASN A 371 30.64 12.07 -2.88
C ASN A 371 31.93 12.75 -3.32
N GLU A 372 31.87 13.61 -4.35
CA GLU A 372 33.03 14.36 -4.84
C GLU A 372 33.67 15.18 -3.71
N ALA A 373 32.88 15.73 -2.79
CA ALA A 373 33.42 16.40 -1.61
C ALA A 373 34.08 15.46 -0.59
N VAL A 374 33.83 14.14 -0.62
CA VAL A 374 34.62 13.12 0.11
C VAL A 374 35.79 12.62 -0.72
N ARG A 375 35.67 12.65 -2.05
CA ARG A 375 36.74 12.31 -2.98
C ARG A 375 37.87 13.34 -2.95
N GLU A 376 37.51 14.60 -2.72
CA GLU A 376 38.41 15.75 -2.63
C GLU A 376 38.73 16.17 -1.18
N TRP A 377 38.19 15.48 -0.16
CA TRP A 377 38.56 15.66 1.25
C TRP A 377 39.69 14.69 1.60
#